data_AF-D6LF57-F1
#
_entry.id   AF-D6LF57-F1
#
_cell.length_a   1.000
_cell.length_b   1.000
_cell.length_c   1.000
_cell.angle_alpha   90.00
_cell.angle_beta   90.00
_cell.angle_gamma   90.00
#
_symmetry.space_group_name_H-M   'P 1'
#
loop_
_entity.id
_entity.type
_entity.pdbx_description
1 polymer ?
#
loop_
_entity_poly.entity_id
_entity_poly.type
_entity_poly.pdbx_seq_one_letter_code
_entity_poly.pdbx_strand_id
1 'polypeptide(L)'
;MSGPKVSRVDLDMQRRAELQRENERKSKIIFEIKNKVRILNSFNVKTIDSIISDKLARKLELLKEKFYKSLNNIVNKANVNESFNELEIINRDSEKILGEFKEDYDSIFKKIETAINKINKFQIQEDRNNIISLIDKISLEKKEGAKSISIDIKKIVDKILKIDSQNTENIKKSEFKEIKIEKVKTDEVFNFSIFSEKEDKKNENALSTKDIEIITKEIFEKLSDFLENNECTVDYRQEVLDMKIQFLELEKKDIDLDLKKELLLERREIIESSLKIIKSNVKEIESLYEDYLKQVYSLNYSDIKSIRDFASKEEIRNEIEIFKKKVENISVKNYIKEQLDDVMMKHGYNMVDSEYIERVKTDNRLLYKVNDSTGIDVFMSDTQEKMLTLKIVGIGFDEEMSEKESDKLYEEQCNFCSMFPELVEELRVRGVIFKEVRYNEPDKKHNTKIKVKINSENRVNKRKVKENINKIKYKEIER
;
A
#
# COMPACT_ATOMS: atom_id res chain seq x y z
N MET A 1 -12.83 14.70 47.46
CA MET A 1 -11.72 13.83 47.00
C MET A 1 -10.91 14.55 45.94
N SER A 2 -9.69 15.05 46.19
CA SER A 2 -8.92 15.92 45.29
C SER A 2 -7.39 15.74 45.10
N GLY A 3 -6.94 14.52 44.99
CA GLY A 3 -5.64 14.21 44.40
C GLY A 3 -5.79 13.81 42.93
N PRO A 4 -4.70 13.37 42.28
CA PRO A 4 -4.70 12.89 40.90
C PRO A 4 -5.84 11.90 40.64
N LYS A 5 -6.57 12.11 39.54
CA LYS A 5 -7.63 11.21 39.06
C LYS A 5 -7.02 10.27 38.05
N VAL A 6 -6.99 8.98 38.35
CA VAL A 6 -6.50 7.97 37.42
C VAL A 6 -7.66 7.05 37.09
N SER A 7 -7.90 6.82 35.82
CA SER A 7 -8.97 5.94 35.36
C SER A 7 -8.54 5.22 34.10
N ARG A 8 -8.99 3.97 33.95
CA ARG A 8 -8.98 3.29 32.67
C ARG A 8 -10.11 3.85 31.83
N VAL A 9 -9.81 4.37 30.65
CA VAL A 9 -10.84 4.98 29.78
C VAL A 9 -11.04 4.14 28.52
N ASP A 10 -12.29 3.96 28.16
CA ASP A 10 -12.71 3.18 26.99
C ASP A 10 -13.92 3.84 26.34
N LEU A 11 -14.34 3.33 25.19
CA LEU A 11 -15.59 3.76 24.56
C LEU A 11 -16.69 2.75 24.82
N ASP A 12 -17.93 3.22 24.85
CA ASP A 12 -19.08 2.33 24.77
C ASP A 12 -19.06 1.54 23.45
N MET A 13 -19.80 0.43 23.42
CA MET A 13 -19.80 -0.48 22.27
C MET A 13 -20.31 0.18 21.00
N GLN A 14 -21.32 1.04 21.11
CA GLN A 14 -21.92 1.70 19.95
C GLN A 14 -20.93 2.70 19.33
N ARG A 15 -20.33 3.55 20.17
CA ARG A 15 -19.35 4.55 19.74
C ARG A 15 -18.09 3.91 19.20
N ARG A 16 -17.62 2.81 19.80
CA ARG A 16 -16.50 2.02 19.28
C ARG A 16 -16.79 1.46 17.90
N ALA A 17 -17.99 0.90 17.68
CA ALA A 17 -18.41 0.39 16.37
C ALA A 17 -18.54 1.51 15.32
N GLU A 18 -19.05 2.67 15.70
CA GLU A 18 -19.10 3.85 14.82
C GLU A 18 -17.70 4.31 14.39
N LEU A 19 -16.78 4.43 15.34
CA LEU A 19 -15.40 4.83 15.09
C LEU A 19 -14.67 3.82 14.22
N GLN A 20 -14.92 2.52 14.42
CA GLN A 20 -14.37 1.47 13.57
C GLN A 20 -14.85 1.61 12.12
N ARG A 21 -16.15 1.85 11.88
CA ARG A 21 -16.68 2.09 10.53
C ARG A 21 -16.10 3.33 9.88
N GLU A 22 -15.90 4.40 10.65
CA GLU A 22 -15.22 5.60 10.18
C GLU A 22 -13.77 5.30 9.77
N ASN A 23 -13.01 4.60 10.63
CA ASN A 23 -11.64 4.19 10.32
C ASN A 23 -11.57 3.33 9.07
N GLU A 24 -12.42 2.31 8.93
CA GLU A 24 -12.44 1.42 7.75
C GLU A 24 -12.66 2.21 6.46
N ARG A 25 -13.56 3.20 6.48
CA ARG A 25 -13.80 4.09 5.33
C ARG A 25 -12.58 4.97 5.04
N LYS A 26 -11.98 5.61 6.06
CA LYS A 26 -10.78 6.45 5.88
C LYS A 26 -9.61 5.62 5.37
N SER A 27 -9.34 4.45 5.96
CA SER A 27 -8.29 3.52 5.55
C SER A 27 -8.42 3.11 4.10
N LYS A 28 -9.65 2.90 3.61
CA LYS A 28 -9.89 2.60 2.19
C LYS A 28 -9.45 3.75 1.29
N ILE A 29 -9.85 4.98 1.60
CA ILE A 29 -9.47 6.16 0.79
C ILE A 29 -7.95 6.40 0.88
N ILE A 30 -7.36 6.30 2.07
CA ILE A 30 -5.91 6.43 2.26
C ILE A 30 -5.16 5.36 1.44
N PHE A 31 -5.65 4.12 1.43
CA PHE A 31 -5.09 3.08 0.58
C PHE A 31 -5.19 3.42 -0.89
N GLU A 32 -6.34 3.87 -1.38
CA GLU A 32 -6.52 4.30 -2.77
C GLU A 32 -5.56 5.44 -3.15
N ILE A 33 -5.29 6.38 -2.24
CA ILE A 33 -4.34 7.48 -2.43
C ILE A 33 -2.91 6.94 -2.50
N LYS A 34 -2.46 6.20 -1.48
CA LYS A 34 -1.07 5.73 -1.37
C LYS A 34 -0.72 4.68 -2.42
N ASN A 35 -1.66 3.82 -2.79
CA ASN A 35 -1.46 2.80 -3.81
C ASN A 35 -1.20 3.39 -5.21
N LYS A 36 -1.55 4.67 -5.47
CA LYS A 36 -1.21 5.34 -6.74
C LYS A 36 0.29 5.40 -7.00
N VAL A 37 1.10 5.53 -5.95
CA VAL A 37 2.57 5.51 -6.07
C VAL A 37 3.04 4.13 -6.52
N ARG A 38 2.46 3.07 -5.96
CA ARG A 38 2.74 1.68 -6.38
C ARG A 38 2.29 1.45 -7.82
N ILE A 39 1.11 1.93 -8.19
CA ILE A 39 0.59 1.86 -9.57
C ILE A 39 1.52 2.59 -10.54
N LEU A 40 2.00 3.80 -10.21
CA LEU A 40 2.97 4.53 -11.05
C LEU A 40 4.23 3.69 -11.31
N ASN A 41 4.74 3.03 -10.27
CA ASN A 41 5.96 2.24 -10.36
C ASN A 41 5.79 0.92 -11.11
N SER A 42 4.57 0.37 -11.20
CA SER A 42 4.29 -0.90 -11.88
C SER A 42 4.31 -0.81 -13.41
N PHE A 43 4.26 0.39 -13.99
CA PHE A 43 4.38 0.56 -15.44
C PHE A 43 5.77 0.15 -15.93
N ASN A 44 5.81 -0.66 -16.98
CA ASN A 44 7.04 -1.12 -17.62
C ASN A 44 6.91 -1.00 -19.15
N VAL A 45 7.99 -1.28 -19.86
CA VAL A 45 7.97 -1.33 -21.32
C VAL A 45 8.90 -2.45 -21.77
N LYS A 46 8.39 -3.37 -22.60
CA LYS A 46 9.16 -4.52 -23.08
C LYS A 46 8.96 -4.72 -24.58
N THR A 47 10.06 -4.61 -25.33
CA THR A 47 10.05 -4.87 -26.77
C THR A 47 10.76 -6.16 -27.14
N ILE A 48 10.46 -6.71 -28.32
CA ILE A 48 11.17 -7.85 -28.91
C ILE A 48 12.70 -7.63 -29.04
N ASP A 49 13.14 -6.38 -29.11
CA ASP A 49 14.54 -5.98 -29.14
C ASP A 49 14.98 -5.45 -27.77
N SER A 50 15.97 -6.12 -27.16
CA SER A 50 16.45 -5.77 -25.82
C SER A 50 17.08 -4.38 -25.76
N ILE A 51 17.82 -3.94 -26.79
CA ILE A 51 18.49 -2.63 -26.80
C ILE A 51 17.45 -1.51 -26.86
N ILE A 52 16.42 -1.68 -27.69
CA ILE A 52 15.30 -0.73 -27.76
C ILE A 52 14.53 -0.73 -26.43
N SER A 53 14.28 -1.92 -25.86
CA SER A 53 13.60 -2.08 -24.57
C SER A 53 14.32 -1.30 -23.46
N ASP A 54 15.64 -1.46 -23.35
CA ASP A 54 16.45 -0.78 -22.34
C ASP A 54 16.42 0.74 -22.50
N LYS A 55 16.51 1.24 -23.74
CA LYS A 55 16.45 2.68 -24.02
C LYS A 55 15.08 3.26 -23.68
N LEU A 56 14.00 2.58 -24.05
CA LEU A 56 12.64 2.99 -23.70
C LEU A 56 12.42 2.95 -22.19
N ALA A 57 12.90 1.91 -21.51
CA ALA A 57 12.78 1.78 -20.07
C ALA A 57 13.48 2.94 -19.33
N ARG A 58 14.69 3.33 -19.77
CA ARG A 58 15.39 4.52 -19.21
C ARG A 58 14.59 5.81 -19.41
N LYS A 59 13.98 5.99 -20.59
CA LYS A 59 13.13 7.16 -20.86
C LYS A 59 11.84 7.13 -20.03
N LEU A 60 11.27 5.95 -19.80
CA LEU A 60 10.09 5.77 -18.95
C LEU A 60 10.42 6.09 -17.49
N GLU A 61 11.59 5.69 -17.00
CA GLU A 61 11.99 5.96 -15.63
C GLU A 61 12.13 7.46 -15.35
N LEU A 62 12.70 8.22 -16.29
CA LEU A 62 12.73 9.69 -16.21
C LEU A 62 11.31 10.30 -16.16
N LEU A 63 10.34 9.71 -16.86
CA LEU A 63 8.94 10.14 -16.80
C LEU A 63 8.35 9.84 -15.42
N LYS A 64 8.56 8.62 -14.92
CA LYS A 64 8.09 8.23 -13.58
C LYS A 64 8.64 9.15 -12.51
N GLU A 65 9.94 9.45 -12.50
CA GLU A 65 10.56 10.33 -11.49
C GLU A 65 9.89 11.71 -11.42
N LYS A 66 9.54 12.29 -12.57
CA LYS A 66 8.85 13.59 -12.64
C LYS A 66 7.48 13.55 -11.97
N PHE A 67 6.69 12.51 -12.27
CA PHE A 67 5.36 12.35 -11.70
C PHE A 67 5.41 11.88 -10.23
N TYR A 68 6.39 11.05 -9.88
CA TYR A 68 6.59 10.53 -8.53
C TYR A 68 6.77 11.67 -7.54
N LYS A 69 7.62 12.67 -7.82
CA LYS A 69 7.83 13.82 -6.92
C LYS A 69 6.51 14.56 -6.64
N SER A 70 5.73 14.83 -7.68
CA SER A 70 4.47 15.55 -7.57
C SER A 70 3.41 14.73 -6.83
N LEU A 71 3.30 13.45 -7.17
CA LEU A 71 2.37 12.51 -6.56
C LEU A 71 2.69 12.28 -5.08
N ASN A 72 3.95 12.01 -4.75
CA ASN A 72 4.40 11.72 -3.39
C ASN A 72 4.15 12.91 -2.44
N ASN A 73 4.33 14.15 -2.91
CA ASN A 73 4.05 15.36 -2.13
C ASN A 73 2.57 15.49 -1.72
N ILE A 74 1.64 15.01 -2.54
CA ILE A 74 0.21 15.02 -2.24
C ILE A 74 -0.16 13.81 -1.38
N VAL A 75 0.33 12.63 -1.77
CA VAL A 75 0.05 11.35 -1.11
C VAL A 75 0.51 11.34 0.35
N ASN A 76 1.65 11.96 0.67
CA ASN A 76 2.16 12.04 2.04
C ASN A 76 1.29 12.87 3.00
N LYS A 77 0.36 13.67 2.47
CA LYS A 77 -0.61 14.40 3.29
C LYS A 77 -1.75 13.49 3.78
N ALA A 78 -2.02 12.39 3.08
CA ALA A 78 -3.09 11.46 3.45
C ALA A 78 -2.72 10.66 4.70
N ASN A 79 -3.41 10.97 5.80
CA ASN A 79 -3.25 10.29 7.08
C ASN A 79 -4.61 10.14 7.80
N VAL A 80 -4.65 9.33 8.86
CA VAL A 80 -5.90 8.98 9.57
C VAL A 80 -6.55 10.16 10.31
N ASN A 81 -5.78 11.21 10.60
CA ASN A 81 -6.27 12.39 11.33
C ASN A 81 -6.97 13.40 10.40
N GLU A 82 -6.79 13.29 9.09
CA GLU A 82 -7.48 14.14 8.12
C GLU A 82 -8.99 13.87 8.12
N SER A 83 -9.76 14.89 7.80
CA SER A 83 -11.21 14.73 7.58
C SER A 83 -11.48 13.96 6.29
N PHE A 84 -12.67 13.36 6.18
CA PHE A 84 -13.10 12.69 4.93
C PHE A 84 -13.03 13.62 3.72
N ASN A 85 -13.48 14.86 3.87
CA ASN A 85 -13.48 15.84 2.78
C ASN A 85 -12.05 16.17 2.31
N GLU A 86 -11.11 16.29 3.24
CA GLU A 86 -9.69 16.51 2.90
C GLU A 86 -9.10 15.29 2.17
N LEU A 87 -9.38 14.08 2.66
CA LEU A 87 -8.96 12.85 1.99
C LEU A 87 -9.55 12.72 0.58
N GLU A 88 -10.82 13.07 0.37
CA GLU A 88 -11.43 13.06 -0.97
C GLU A 88 -10.78 14.07 -1.94
N ILE A 89 -10.43 15.27 -1.45
CA ILE A 89 -9.71 16.27 -2.24
C ILE A 89 -8.32 15.73 -2.63
N ILE A 90 -7.57 15.20 -1.66
CA ILE A 90 -6.26 14.59 -1.91
C ILE A 90 -6.37 13.43 -2.92
N ASN A 91 -7.43 12.61 -2.82
CA ASN A 91 -7.68 11.51 -3.74
C ASN A 91 -7.92 12.00 -5.18
N ARG A 92 -8.74 13.03 -5.34
CA ARG A 92 -9.00 13.64 -6.65
C ARG A 92 -7.74 14.25 -7.28
N ASP A 93 -6.98 15.00 -6.49
CA ASP A 93 -5.76 15.66 -6.96
C ASP A 93 -4.69 14.65 -7.36
N SER A 94 -4.51 13.59 -6.56
CA SER A 94 -3.57 12.50 -6.87
C SER A 94 -4.02 11.68 -8.09
N GLU A 95 -5.32 11.46 -8.29
CA GLU A 95 -5.85 10.79 -9.49
C GLU A 95 -5.58 11.61 -10.75
N LYS A 96 -5.72 12.94 -10.69
CA LYS A 96 -5.40 13.82 -11.82
C LYS A 96 -3.95 13.66 -12.26
N ILE A 97 -3.01 13.68 -11.31
CA ILE A 97 -1.57 13.50 -11.59
C ILE A 97 -1.32 12.12 -12.23
N LEU A 98 -1.90 11.06 -11.67
CA LEU A 98 -1.73 9.71 -12.21
C LEU A 98 -2.38 9.56 -13.59
N GLY A 99 -3.53 10.21 -13.83
CA GLY A 99 -4.20 10.26 -15.12
C GLY A 99 -3.34 10.91 -16.19
N GLU A 100 -2.75 12.06 -15.90
CA GLU A 100 -1.80 12.74 -16.80
C GLU A 100 -0.58 11.87 -17.14
N PHE A 101 -0.05 11.12 -16.16
CA PHE A 101 1.01 10.14 -16.40
C PHE A 101 0.54 9.01 -17.33
N LYS A 102 -0.63 8.41 -17.07
CA LYS A 102 -1.19 7.32 -17.89
C LYS A 102 -1.38 7.75 -19.34
N GLU A 103 -1.88 8.96 -19.58
CA GLU A 103 -2.02 9.53 -20.92
C GLU A 103 -0.67 9.68 -21.63
N ASP A 104 0.36 10.19 -20.94
CA ASP A 104 1.71 10.32 -21.49
C ASP A 104 2.33 8.94 -21.78
N TYR A 105 2.16 7.99 -20.85
CA TYR A 105 2.60 6.61 -21.00
C TYR A 105 1.96 5.92 -22.22
N ASP A 106 0.63 5.96 -22.32
CA ASP A 106 -0.10 5.30 -23.39
C ASP A 106 0.17 5.95 -24.75
N SER A 107 0.24 7.29 -24.79
CA SER A 107 0.43 8.03 -26.03
C SER A 107 1.84 7.96 -26.60
N ILE A 108 2.85 7.64 -25.79
CA ILE A 108 4.25 7.57 -26.20
C ILE A 108 4.76 6.13 -26.14
N PHE A 109 4.89 5.58 -24.93
CA PHE A 109 5.59 4.34 -24.66
C PHE A 109 4.81 3.12 -25.14
N LYS A 110 3.54 2.99 -24.73
CA LYS A 110 2.70 1.85 -25.12
C LYS A 110 2.50 1.77 -26.64
N LYS A 111 2.37 2.92 -27.31
CA LYS A 111 2.30 3.00 -28.78
C LYS A 111 3.58 2.52 -29.45
N ILE A 112 4.76 2.93 -28.96
CA ILE A 112 6.04 2.48 -29.51
C ILE A 112 6.22 0.98 -29.28
N GLU A 113 5.96 0.50 -28.06
CA GLU A 113 6.02 -0.91 -27.69
C GLU A 113 5.14 -1.77 -28.61
N THR A 114 3.87 -1.38 -28.73
CA THR A 114 2.90 -2.09 -29.58
C THR A 114 3.28 -2.06 -31.06
N ALA A 115 3.90 -0.98 -31.54
CA ALA A 115 4.37 -0.91 -32.91
C ALA A 115 5.55 -1.87 -33.13
N ILE A 116 6.59 -1.78 -32.30
CA ILE A 116 7.81 -2.58 -32.46
C ILE A 116 7.53 -4.08 -32.31
N ASN A 117 6.66 -4.47 -31.37
CA ASN A 117 6.32 -5.87 -31.14
C ASN A 117 5.53 -6.53 -32.28
N LYS A 118 5.13 -5.79 -33.33
CA LYS A 118 4.60 -6.37 -34.57
C LYS A 118 5.68 -6.90 -35.50
N ILE A 119 6.93 -6.48 -35.31
CA ILE A 119 8.06 -6.90 -36.14
C ILE A 119 8.51 -8.28 -35.63
N ASN A 120 8.68 -9.26 -36.54
CA ASN A 120 9.23 -10.56 -36.17
C ASN A 120 10.76 -10.51 -36.02
N LYS A 121 11.44 -9.81 -36.93
CA LYS A 121 12.89 -9.59 -36.90
C LYS A 121 13.25 -8.33 -37.70
N PHE A 122 14.17 -7.53 -37.19
CA PHE A 122 14.74 -6.43 -37.97
C PHE A 122 15.54 -6.99 -39.15
N GLN A 123 15.07 -6.76 -40.38
CA GLN A 123 15.78 -7.16 -41.60
C GLN A 123 16.95 -6.21 -41.94
N ILE A 124 16.80 -4.92 -41.61
CA ILE A 124 17.76 -3.87 -41.94
C ILE A 124 18.27 -3.22 -40.65
N GLN A 125 19.59 -3.26 -40.42
CA GLN A 125 20.22 -2.69 -39.22
C GLN A 125 20.08 -1.15 -39.15
N GLU A 126 19.98 -0.48 -40.30
CA GLU A 126 19.76 0.96 -40.38
C GLU A 126 18.40 1.38 -39.82
N ASP A 127 17.33 0.63 -40.09
CA ASP A 127 16.00 0.90 -39.52
C ASP A 127 15.99 0.77 -38.00
N ARG A 128 16.67 -0.25 -37.48
CA ARG A 128 16.87 -0.44 -36.04
C ARG A 128 17.61 0.76 -35.43
N ASN A 129 18.70 1.21 -36.05
CA ASN A 129 19.47 2.36 -35.60
C ASN A 129 18.67 3.67 -35.67
N ASN A 130 17.81 3.83 -36.69
CA ASN A 130 16.92 4.98 -36.85
C ASN A 130 15.88 5.04 -35.73
N ILE A 131 15.26 3.92 -35.36
CA ILE A 131 14.34 3.83 -34.22
C ILE A 131 15.06 4.19 -32.93
N ILE A 132 16.26 3.65 -32.71
CA ILE A 132 17.10 3.97 -31.54
C ILE A 132 17.39 5.47 -31.46
N SER A 133 17.80 6.10 -32.58
CA SER A 133 18.08 7.54 -32.64
C SER A 133 16.83 8.38 -32.33
N LEU A 134 15.66 7.95 -32.79
CA LEU A 134 14.39 8.60 -32.48
C LEU A 134 14.04 8.50 -31.00
N ILE A 135 14.23 7.32 -30.38
CA ILE A 135 14.01 7.13 -28.93
C ILE A 135 14.92 8.04 -28.12
N ASP A 136 16.19 8.19 -28.52
CA ASP A 136 17.13 9.06 -27.82
C ASP A 136 16.68 10.54 -27.83
N LYS A 137 15.99 10.96 -28.90
CA LYS A 137 15.42 12.31 -29.05
C LYS A 137 14.12 12.54 -28.25
N ILE A 138 13.54 11.51 -27.62
CA ILE A 138 12.36 11.69 -26.76
C ILE A 138 12.74 12.61 -25.60
N SER A 139 12.13 13.80 -25.60
CA SER A 139 12.19 14.79 -24.52
C SER A 139 10.85 14.86 -23.81
N LEU A 140 10.87 14.68 -22.49
CA LEU A 140 9.67 14.64 -21.64
C LEU A 140 9.18 16.04 -21.21
N GLU A 141 9.89 17.09 -21.62
CA GLU A 141 9.49 18.48 -21.44
C GLU A 141 8.56 18.94 -22.56
N LYS A 142 8.73 18.41 -23.78
CA LYS A 142 7.93 18.74 -24.96
C LYS A 142 7.02 17.57 -25.33
N LYS A 143 5.90 17.41 -24.61
CA LYS A 143 4.94 16.30 -24.79
C LYS A 143 4.55 16.06 -26.25
N GLU A 144 4.25 17.13 -26.99
CA GLU A 144 3.89 17.05 -28.41
C GLU A 144 5.04 16.53 -29.28
N GLY A 145 6.27 16.92 -28.97
CA GLY A 145 7.46 16.41 -29.65
C GLY A 145 7.66 14.90 -29.43
N ALA A 146 7.49 14.43 -28.20
CA ALA A 146 7.54 13.00 -27.89
C ALA A 146 6.43 12.20 -28.58
N LYS A 147 5.21 12.77 -28.65
CA LYS A 147 4.09 12.17 -29.41
C LYS A 147 4.39 12.10 -30.90
N SER A 148 4.99 13.13 -31.50
CA SER A 148 5.43 13.12 -32.90
C SER A 148 6.46 12.03 -33.16
N ILE A 149 7.45 11.87 -32.26
CA ILE A 149 8.46 10.82 -32.36
C ILE A 149 7.82 9.43 -32.34
N SER A 150 6.83 9.19 -31.46
CA SER A 150 6.06 7.94 -31.44
C SER A 150 5.38 7.65 -32.79
N ILE A 151 4.81 8.68 -33.43
CA ILE A 151 4.22 8.58 -34.76
C ILE A 151 5.27 8.26 -35.82
N ASP A 152 6.45 8.89 -35.77
CA ASP A 152 7.52 8.67 -36.75
C ASP A 152 8.13 7.26 -36.63
N ILE A 153 8.31 6.76 -35.41
CA ILE A 153 8.70 5.35 -35.17
C ILE A 153 7.66 4.42 -35.77
N LYS A 154 6.37 4.67 -35.54
CA LYS A 154 5.29 3.87 -36.14
C LYS A 154 5.36 3.87 -37.67
N LYS A 155 5.64 5.00 -38.31
CA LYS A 155 5.80 5.07 -39.78
C LYS A 155 6.97 4.19 -40.27
N ILE A 156 8.07 4.13 -39.52
CA ILE A 156 9.20 3.24 -39.86
C ILE A 156 8.77 1.78 -39.73
N VAL A 157 8.14 1.42 -38.62
CA VAL A 157 7.61 0.06 -38.39
C VAL A 157 6.64 -0.35 -39.50
N ASP A 158 5.70 0.52 -39.87
CA ASP A 158 4.72 0.23 -40.93
C ASP A 158 5.40 0.05 -42.31
N LYS A 159 6.54 0.70 -42.56
CA LYS A 159 7.37 0.44 -43.75
C LYS A 159 8.03 -0.94 -43.70
N ILE A 160 8.60 -1.33 -42.56
CA ILE A 160 9.22 -2.64 -42.35
C ILE A 160 8.18 -3.76 -42.61
N LEU A 161 6.99 -3.64 -42.01
CA LEU A 161 5.93 -4.63 -42.17
C LEU A 161 5.45 -4.76 -43.63
N LYS A 162 5.42 -3.67 -44.39
CA LYS A 162 5.09 -3.69 -45.82
C LYS A 162 6.15 -4.44 -46.63
N ILE A 163 7.43 -4.22 -46.36
CA ILE A 163 8.53 -4.93 -47.03
C ILE A 163 8.45 -6.43 -46.73
N ASP A 164 8.19 -6.81 -45.47
CA ASP A 164 8.00 -8.21 -45.07
C ASP A 164 6.85 -8.89 -45.85
N SER A 165 5.73 -8.19 -46.05
CA SER A 165 4.58 -8.70 -46.82
C SER A 165 4.89 -8.87 -48.32
N GLN A 166 5.67 -7.95 -48.92
CA GLN A 166 6.04 -8.04 -50.33
C GLN A 166 7.09 -9.13 -50.57
N ASN A 167 8.02 -9.32 -49.64
CA ASN A 167 9.02 -10.40 -49.72
C ASN A 167 8.37 -11.79 -49.59
N THR A 168 7.35 -11.94 -48.73
CA THR A 168 6.59 -13.19 -48.61
C THR A 168 5.69 -13.47 -49.83
N GLU A 169 5.12 -12.45 -50.48
CA GLU A 169 4.42 -12.61 -51.77
C GLU A 169 5.37 -13.01 -52.92
N ASN A 170 6.59 -12.47 -52.94
CA ASN A 170 7.60 -12.84 -53.93
C ASN A 170 8.13 -14.26 -53.74
N ILE A 171 8.30 -14.71 -52.48
CA ILE A 171 8.66 -16.12 -52.18
C ILE A 171 7.54 -17.07 -52.63
N LYS A 172 6.28 -16.74 -52.33
CA LYS A 172 5.13 -17.51 -52.82
C LYS A 172 5.05 -17.53 -54.34
N LYS A 173 5.43 -16.47 -55.05
CA LYS A 173 5.50 -16.48 -56.53
C LYS A 173 6.70 -17.27 -57.09
N SER A 174 7.81 -17.39 -56.36
CA SER A 174 8.97 -18.17 -56.79
C SER A 174 8.85 -19.68 -56.54
N GLU A 175 7.98 -20.13 -55.62
CA GLU A 175 7.75 -21.55 -55.34
C GLU A 175 6.66 -22.21 -56.20
N PHE A 176 5.91 -21.46 -57.02
CA PHE A 176 5.01 -22.03 -58.03
C PHE A 176 5.70 -22.18 -59.40
N LYS A 177 6.75 -23.00 -59.45
CA LYS A 177 7.05 -23.80 -60.66
C LYS A 177 6.67 -25.24 -60.33
N GLU A 178 5.56 -25.66 -60.94
CA GLU A 178 4.87 -26.94 -60.84
C GLU A 178 5.73 -28.13 -60.37
N ILE A 179 5.42 -28.65 -59.19
CA ILE A 179 5.50 -30.09 -58.95
C ILE A 179 4.05 -30.54 -58.76
N LYS A 180 3.52 -31.24 -59.77
CA LYS A 180 2.27 -32.01 -59.64
C LYS A 180 2.48 -33.06 -58.56
N ILE A 181 1.76 -32.93 -57.45
CA ILE A 181 1.52 -34.04 -56.53
C ILE A 181 0.01 -34.22 -56.44
N GLU A 182 -0.41 -35.44 -56.76
CA GLU A 182 -1.80 -35.89 -56.74
C GLU A 182 -2.42 -35.72 -55.36
N LYS A 183 -3.70 -35.35 -55.37
CA LYS A 183 -4.56 -35.24 -54.18
C LYS A 183 -4.69 -36.60 -53.49
N VAL A 184 -4.35 -36.67 -52.22
CA VAL A 184 -4.96 -37.63 -51.28
C VAL A 184 -5.50 -36.83 -50.09
N LYS A 185 -6.79 -37.00 -49.85
CA LYS A 185 -7.52 -36.48 -48.67
C LYS A 185 -7.20 -37.37 -47.48
N THR A 186 -6.95 -36.80 -46.32
CA THR A 186 -7.03 -37.49 -45.03
C THR A 186 -7.68 -36.56 -44.00
N ASP A 187 -9.00 -36.68 -43.89
CA ASP A 187 -9.64 -36.66 -42.57
C ASP A 187 -9.38 -38.05 -41.99
N GLU A 188 -8.63 -38.19 -40.90
CA GLU A 188 -8.81 -39.31 -39.98
C GLU A 188 -8.07 -39.09 -38.65
N VAL A 189 -8.83 -39.38 -37.60
CA VAL A 189 -8.48 -39.39 -36.17
C VAL A 189 -7.35 -40.40 -35.93
N PHE A 190 -6.24 -39.95 -35.35
CA PHE A 190 -5.14 -40.86 -34.99
C PHE A 190 -5.35 -41.44 -33.58
N ASN A 191 -5.86 -42.68 -33.54
CA ASN A 191 -5.77 -43.60 -32.40
C ASN A 191 -4.49 -44.43 -32.55
N PHE A 192 -3.64 -44.47 -31.53
CA PHE A 192 -2.54 -45.45 -31.48
C PHE A 192 -2.98 -46.69 -30.71
N SER A 193 -3.34 -47.74 -31.45
CA SER A 193 -3.25 -49.11 -30.98
C SER A 193 -2.54 -49.95 -32.04
N ILE A 194 -1.39 -50.50 -31.62
CA ILE A 194 -0.65 -51.63 -32.22
C ILE A 194 0.03 -51.32 -33.56
N PHE A 195 1.36 -51.22 -33.53
CA PHE A 195 2.22 -52.09 -34.36
C PHE A 195 3.60 -52.23 -33.72
N SER A 196 3.90 -53.46 -33.32
CA SER A 196 5.24 -53.97 -33.17
C SER A 196 5.84 -54.17 -34.57
N GLU A 197 6.84 -53.39 -34.94
CA GLU A 197 7.78 -53.79 -35.98
C GLU A 197 9.15 -53.15 -35.71
N LYS A 198 10.18 -53.97 -35.81
CA LYS A 198 11.55 -53.67 -35.38
C LYS A 198 12.17 -52.61 -36.28
N GLU A 199 12.24 -51.37 -35.82
CA GLU A 199 13.12 -50.34 -36.39
C GLU A 199 14.43 -50.22 -35.61
N ASP A 200 15.48 -49.79 -36.32
CA ASP A 200 16.86 -49.78 -35.87
C ASP A 200 17.08 -48.97 -34.58
N LYS A 201 17.62 -49.64 -33.54
CA LYS A 201 17.98 -49.12 -32.20
C LYS A 201 18.85 -47.84 -32.16
N LYS A 202 19.32 -47.32 -33.30
CA LYS A 202 20.10 -46.07 -33.37
C LYS A 202 19.24 -44.83 -33.64
N ASN A 203 18.07 -44.95 -34.24
CA ASN A 203 17.19 -43.80 -34.54
C ASN A 203 16.18 -43.51 -33.41
N GLU A 204 15.67 -44.53 -32.71
CA GLU A 204 14.78 -44.36 -31.55
C GLU A 204 15.45 -43.57 -30.41
N ASN A 205 16.71 -43.88 -30.09
CA ASN A 205 17.45 -43.21 -29.03
C ASN A 205 17.66 -41.70 -29.28
N ALA A 206 17.80 -41.30 -30.55
CA ALA A 206 17.97 -39.89 -30.94
C ALA A 206 16.64 -39.11 -30.97
N LEU A 207 15.51 -39.80 -31.19
CA LEU A 207 14.17 -39.23 -31.05
C LEU A 207 13.80 -39.05 -29.57
N SER A 208 14.05 -40.07 -28.74
CA SER A 208 13.75 -40.06 -27.30
C SER A 208 14.54 -38.99 -26.53
N THR A 209 15.81 -38.73 -26.90
CA THR A 209 16.59 -37.64 -26.29
C THR A 209 16.05 -36.26 -26.63
N LYS A 210 15.64 -36.01 -27.88
CA LYS A 210 15.03 -34.72 -28.27
C LYS A 210 13.71 -34.47 -27.57
N ASP A 211 12.89 -35.50 -27.41
CA ASP A 211 11.61 -35.38 -26.69
C ASP A 211 11.83 -35.02 -25.21
N ILE A 212 12.81 -35.65 -24.56
CA ILE A 212 13.22 -35.32 -23.19
C ILE A 212 13.71 -33.86 -23.11
N GLU A 213 14.57 -33.42 -24.03
CA GLU A 213 15.03 -32.02 -24.06
C GLU A 213 13.88 -31.01 -24.19
N ILE A 214 12.89 -31.30 -25.04
CA ILE A 214 11.72 -30.43 -25.24
C ILE A 214 10.88 -30.37 -23.95
N ILE A 215 10.54 -31.51 -23.36
CA ILE A 215 9.75 -31.59 -22.12
C ILE A 215 10.45 -30.81 -21.00
N THR A 216 11.76 -31.03 -20.87
CA THR A 216 12.56 -30.40 -19.83
C THR A 216 12.60 -28.88 -20.01
N LYS A 217 12.84 -28.41 -21.23
CA LYS A 217 12.85 -26.98 -21.54
C LYS A 217 11.51 -26.33 -21.25
N GLU A 218 10.40 -26.94 -21.67
CA GLU A 218 9.05 -26.42 -21.44
C GLU A 218 8.75 -26.25 -19.94
N ILE A 219 9.11 -27.23 -19.11
CA ILE A 219 8.85 -27.20 -17.66
C ILE A 219 9.74 -26.18 -16.96
N PHE A 220 11.03 -26.09 -17.34
CA PHE A 220 11.92 -25.10 -16.76
C PHE A 220 11.52 -23.67 -17.11
N GLU A 221 11.06 -23.43 -18.35
CA GLU A 221 10.48 -22.16 -18.76
C GLU A 221 9.24 -21.85 -17.92
N LYS A 222 8.27 -22.78 -17.79
CA LYS A 222 7.08 -22.60 -16.94
C LYS A 222 7.40 -22.24 -15.48
N LEU A 223 8.35 -22.95 -14.86
CA LEU A 223 8.74 -22.71 -13.46
C LEU A 223 9.45 -21.37 -13.29
N SER A 224 10.30 -21.00 -14.25
CA SER A 224 11.02 -19.72 -14.23
C SER A 224 10.05 -18.55 -14.47
N ASP A 225 9.17 -18.68 -15.46
CA ASP A 225 8.07 -17.74 -15.71
C ASP A 225 7.18 -17.57 -14.49
N PHE A 226 6.90 -18.64 -13.74
CA PHE A 226 6.12 -18.55 -12.52
C PHE A 226 6.81 -17.67 -11.46
N LEU A 227 8.11 -17.91 -11.20
CA LEU A 227 8.90 -17.17 -10.22
C LEU A 227 9.15 -15.70 -10.58
N GLU A 228 9.19 -15.40 -11.88
CA GLU A 228 9.36 -14.04 -12.40
C GLU A 228 8.05 -13.24 -12.33
N ASN A 229 6.92 -13.85 -12.72
CA ASN A 229 5.67 -13.14 -12.92
C ASN A 229 4.76 -13.09 -11.69
N ASN A 230 5.01 -13.90 -10.65
CA ASN A 230 4.17 -13.93 -9.45
C ASN A 230 4.95 -13.42 -8.25
N GLU A 231 4.37 -12.48 -7.50
CA GLU A 231 4.87 -12.11 -6.18
C GLU A 231 4.20 -13.00 -5.13
N CYS A 232 4.97 -13.80 -4.42
CA CYS A 232 4.46 -14.70 -3.38
C CYS A 232 5.43 -14.77 -2.20
N THR A 233 4.91 -15.32 -1.10
CA THR A 233 5.63 -15.54 0.17
C THR A 233 6.80 -16.52 0.00
N VAL A 234 7.71 -16.51 0.97
CA VAL A 234 8.94 -17.33 0.93
C VAL A 234 8.63 -18.81 0.80
N ASP A 235 7.62 -19.31 1.52
CA ASP A 235 7.19 -20.71 1.49
C ASP A 235 6.83 -21.20 0.06
N TYR A 236 5.95 -20.48 -0.64
CA TYR A 236 5.53 -20.85 -1.99
C TYR A 236 6.66 -20.65 -3.02
N ARG A 237 7.54 -19.65 -2.84
CA ARG A 237 8.74 -19.52 -3.68
C ARG A 237 9.65 -20.73 -3.50
N GLN A 238 9.85 -21.17 -2.26
CA GLN A 238 10.69 -22.32 -1.95
C GLN A 238 10.08 -23.60 -2.53
N GLU A 239 8.76 -23.80 -2.42
CA GLU A 239 8.06 -24.95 -3.02
C GLU A 239 8.30 -25.04 -4.54
N VAL A 240 8.26 -23.91 -5.26
CA VAL A 240 8.54 -23.87 -6.70
C VAL A 240 10.02 -24.14 -7.00
N LEU A 241 10.93 -23.66 -6.17
CA LEU A 241 12.36 -23.97 -6.29
C LEU A 241 12.65 -25.45 -6.02
N ASP A 242 11.99 -26.04 -5.03
CA ASP A 242 12.12 -27.46 -4.70
C ASP A 242 11.58 -28.35 -5.84
N MET A 243 10.46 -27.95 -6.46
CA MET A 243 9.96 -28.60 -7.67
C MET A 243 10.99 -28.54 -8.81
N LYS A 244 11.65 -27.39 -9.01
CA LYS A 244 12.71 -27.22 -10.00
C LYS A 244 13.91 -28.13 -9.73
N ILE A 245 14.33 -28.25 -8.46
CA ILE A 245 15.45 -29.11 -8.05
C ILE A 245 15.09 -30.58 -8.27
N GLN A 246 13.93 -31.03 -7.79
CA GLN A 246 13.49 -32.42 -7.94
C GLN A 246 13.36 -32.83 -9.41
N PHE A 247 12.92 -31.91 -10.28
CA PHE A 247 12.84 -32.15 -11.73
C PHE A 247 14.24 -32.24 -12.37
N LEU A 248 15.18 -31.38 -11.98
CA LEU A 248 16.58 -31.43 -12.42
C LEU A 248 17.28 -32.73 -11.99
N GLU A 249 17.00 -33.23 -10.80
CA GLU A 249 17.54 -34.50 -10.30
C GLU A 249 17.03 -35.69 -11.13
N LEU A 250 15.74 -35.69 -11.50
CA LEU A 250 15.14 -36.67 -12.40
C LEU A 250 15.79 -36.64 -13.80
N GLU A 251 16.01 -35.45 -14.35
CA GLU A 251 16.68 -35.25 -15.64
C GLU A 251 18.11 -35.82 -15.63
N LYS A 252 18.87 -35.60 -14.55
CA LYS A 252 20.27 -36.05 -14.42
C LYS A 252 20.43 -37.51 -14.05
N LYS A 253 19.36 -38.18 -13.62
CA LYS A 253 19.41 -39.57 -13.16
C LYS A 253 19.80 -40.50 -14.32
N ASP A 254 20.75 -41.38 -14.09
CA ASP A 254 21.17 -42.37 -15.10
C ASP A 254 20.23 -43.58 -15.06
N ILE A 255 19.21 -43.56 -15.91
CA ILE A 255 18.17 -44.58 -16.04
C ILE A 255 17.78 -44.74 -17.52
N ASP A 256 17.09 -45.83 -17.83
CA ASP A 256 16.53 -46.10 -19.15
C ASP A 256 15.73 -44.90 -19.71
N LEU A 257 15.90 -44.59 -20.99
CA LEU A 257 15.36 -43.38 -21.62
C LEU A 257 13.83 -43.38 -21.67
N ASP A 258 13.21 -44.53 -21.93
CA ASP A 258 11.75 -44.63 -22.02
C ASP A 258 11.13 -44.50 -20.62
N LEU A 259 11.73 -45.17 -19.63
CA LEU A 259 11.34 -45.01 -18.23
C LEU A 259 11.55 -43.56 -17.74
N LYS A 260 12.64 -42.90 -18.16
CA LYS A 260 12.91 -41.49 -17.83
C LYS A 260 11.83 -40.59 -18.42
N LYS A 261 11.46 -40.80 -19.68
CA LYS A 261 10.41 -40.03 -20.35
C LYS A 261 9.07 -40.16 -19.63
N GLU A 262 8.68 -41.36 -19.23
CA GLU A 262 7.46 -41.62 -18.46
C GLU A 262 7.47 -40.89 -17.10
N LEU A 263 8.56 -41.00 -16.34
CA LEU A 263 8.70 -40.31 -15.05
C LEU A 263 8.70 -38.77 -15.19
N LEU A 264 9.31 -38.22 -16.25
CA LEU A 264 9.29 -36.78 -16.51
C LEU A 264 7.89 -36.28 -16.87
N LEU A 265 7.10 -37.07 -17.61
CA LEU A 265 5.71 -36.76 -17.92
C LEU A 265 4.81 -36.83 -16.68
N GLU A 266 4.95 -37.86 -15.85
CA GLU A 266 4.24 -37.93 -14.56
C GLU A 266 4.60 -36.71 -13.68
N ARG A 267 5.89 -36.38 -13.60
CA ARG A 267 6.36 -35.23 -12.82
C ARG A 267 5.85 -33.91 -13.37
N ARG A 268 5.71 -33.78 -14.70
CA ARG A 268 5.08 -32.62 -15.35
C ARG A 268 3.66 -32.42 -14.85
N GLU A 269 2.84 -33.47 -14.84
CA GLU A 269 1.44 -33.39 -14.41
C GLU A 269 1.31 -32.96 -12.94
N ILE A 270 2.21 -33.49 -12.08
CA ILE A 270 2.29 -33.10 -10.68
C ILE A 270 2.65 -31.61 -10.56
N ILE A 271 3.68 -31.14 -11.27
CA ILE A 271 4.12 -29.74 -11.25
C ILE A 271 2.99 -28.82 -11.74
N GLU A 272 2.34 -29.15 -12.85
CA GLU A 272 1.24 -28.35 -13.40
C GLU A 272 0.06 -28.25 -12.43
N SER A 273 -0.27 -29.35 -11.75
CA SER A 273 -1.31 -29.40 -10.71
C SER A 273 -0.93 -28.54 -9.50
N SER A 274 0.29 -28.68 -8.99
CA SER A 274 0.80 -27.88 -7.86
C SER A 274 0.84 -26.39 -8.20
N LEU A 275 1.34 -26.00 -9.37
CA LEU A 275 1.36 -24.60 -9.81
C LEU A 275 -0.04 -24.00 -9.89
N LYS A 276 -1.05 -24.78 -10.27
CA LYS A 276 -2.45 -24.33 -10.28
C LYS A 276 -2.96 -24.04 -8.86
N ILE A 277 -2.63 -24.89 -7.89
CA ILE A 277 -2.97 -24.71 -6.46
C ILE A 277 -2.26 -23.47 -5.91
N ILE A 278 -0.94 -23.38 -6.11
CA ILE A 278 -0.13 -22.23 -5.65
C ILE A 278 -0.68 -20.94 -6.27
N LYS A 279 -0.99 -20.92 -7.57
CA LYS A 279 -1.57 -19.73 -8.22
C LYS A 279 -2.91 -19.29 -7.61
N SER A 280 -3.72 -20.23 -7.13
CA SER A 280 -4.94 -19.89 -6.38
C SER A 280 -4.61 -19.26 -5.03
N ASN A 281 -3.65 -19.83 -4.30
CA ASN A 281 -3.20 -19.31 -3.01
C ASN A 281 -2.53 -17.94 -3.13
N VAL A 282 -1.77 -17.69 -4.22
CA VAL A 282 -1.14 -16.39 -4.50
C VAL A 282 -2.20 -15.29 -4.60
N LYS A 283 -3.35 -15.54 -5.24
CA LYS A 283 -4.45 -14.55 -5.28
C LYS A 283 -5.00 -14.23 -3.90
N GLU A 284 -5.08 -15.23 -3.01
CA GLU A 284 -5.49 -15.02 -1.62
C GLU A 284 -4.44 -14.18 -0.88
N ILE A 285 -3.15 -14.47 -1.07
CA ILE A 285 -2.04 -13.70 -0.50
C ILE A 285 -2.06 -12.25 -1.01
N GLU A 286 -2.28 -12.03 -2.30
CA GLU A 286 -2.38 -10.69 -2.87
C GLU A 286 -3.51 -9.89 -2.18
N SER A 287 -4.68 -10.50 -1.98
CA SER A 287 -5.78 -9.88 -1.25
C SER A 287 -5.43 -9.59 0.21
N LEU A 288 -4.75 -10.51 0.90
CA LEU A 288 -4.28 -10.29 2.27
C LEU A 288 -3.24 -9.17 2.33
N TYR A 289 -2.35 -9.11 1.34
CA TYR A 289 -1.32 -8.08 1.27
C TYR A 289 -1.94 -6.70 1.02
N GLU A 290 -3.02 -6.59 0.24
CA GLU A 290 -3.79 -5.34 0.16
C GLU A 290 -4.38 -4.93 1.51
N ASP A 291 -4.90 -5.87 2.29
CA ASP A 291 -5.41 -5.58 3.63
C ASP A 291 -4.30 -5.16 4.60
N TYR A 292 -3.12 -5.77 4.49
CA TYR A 292 -1.91 -5.33 5.18
C TYR A 292 -1.55 -3.88 4.82
N LEU A 293 -1.48 -3.57 3.52
CA LEU A 293 -1.17 -2.22 3.04
C LEU A 293 -2.18 -1.19 3.55
N LYS A 294 -3.50 -1.50 3.58
CA LYS A 294 -4.52 -0.61 4.16
C LYS A 294 -4.19 -0.21 5.60
N GLN A 295 -3.75 -1.15 6.43
CA GLN A 295 -3.42 -0.87 7.84
C GLN A 295 -2.12 -0.06 7.96
N VAL A 296 -1.05 -0.47 7.27
CA VAL A 296 0.26 0.19 7.33
C VAL A 296 0.20 1.62 6.80
N TYR A 297 -0.54 1.83 5.71
CA TYR A 297 -0.79 3.15 5.14
C TYR A 297 -1.55 4.08 6.07
N SER A 298 -2.54 3.56 6.80
CA SER A 298 -3.30 4.31 7.81
C SER A 298 -2.41 4.79 8.95
N LEU A 299 -1.40 4.00 9.33
CA LEU A 299 -0.42 4.34 10.36
C LEU A 299 0.73 5.23 9.86
N ASN A 300 0.79 5.51 8.56
CA ASN A 300 1.85 6.27 7.91
C ASN A 300 3.27 5.70 8.17
N TYR A 301 3.39 4.37 8.24
CA TYR A 301 4.67 3.69 8.38
C TYR A 301 5.47 3.79 7.08
N SER A 302 6.77 4.09 7.21
CA SER A 302 7.72 4.16 6.09
C SER A 302 8.22 2.78 5.66
N ASP A 303 8.36 1.86 6.62
CA ASP A 303 9.02 0.58 6.42
C ASP A 303 7.98 -0.49 6.06
N ILE A 304 7.58 -0.50 4.79
CA ILE A 304 6.59 -1.43 4.25
C ILE A 304 7.31 -2.68 3.75
N LYS A 305 6.97 -3.85 4.31
CA LYS A 305 7.51 -5.13 3.84
C LYS A 305 6.97 -5.47 2.46
N SER A 306 7.82 -6.05 1.61
CA SER A 306 7.38 -6.70 0.38
C SER A 306 6.61 -7.98 0.70
N ILE A 307 5.68 -8.37 -0.15
CA ILE A 307 5.02 -9.68 -0.09
C ILE A 307 6.02 -10.85 -0.06
N ARG A 308 7.20 -10.66 -0.68
CA ARG A 308 8.31 -11.63 -0.72
C ARG A 308 9.08 -11.75 0.60
N ASP A 309 8.93 -10.79 1.50
CA ASP A 309 9.61 -10.77 2.79
C ASP A 309 8.81 -11.50 3.86
N PHE A 310 7.57 -11.88 3.57
CA PHE A 310 6.74 -12.69 4.45
C PHE A 310 7.04 -14.18 4.26
N ALA A 311 7.24 -14.87 5.37
CA ALA A 311 7.47 -16.30 5.41
C ALA A 311 6.25 -17.08 4.90
N SER A 312 5.04 -16.65 5.28
CA SER A 312 3.79 -17.32 4.94
C SER A 312 2.57 -16.40 4.98
N LYS A 313 1.42 -16.89 4.50
CA LYS A 313 0.14 -16.19 4.59
C LYS A 313 -0.31 -15.93 6.04
N GLU A 314 0.03 -16.81 6.97
CA GLU A 314 -0.27 -16.65 8.41
C GLU A 314 0.51 -15.48 9.02
N GLU A 315 1.74 -15.24 8.59
CA GLU A 315 2.52 -14.08 9.06
C GLU A 315 1.83 -12.76 8.66
N ILE A 316 1.34 -12.67 7.42
CA ILE A 316 0.59 -11.50 6.94
C ILE A 316 -0.66 -11.28 7.79
N ARG A 317 -1.43 -12.35 8.11
CA ARG A 317 -2.62 -12.27 8.97
C ARG A 317 -2.29 -11.73 10.37
N ASN A 318 -1.22 -12.24 10.98
CA ASN A 318 -0.78 -11.82 12.30
C ASN A 318 -0.37 -10.34 12.31
N GLU A 319 0.38 -9.89 11.30
CA GLU A 319 0.75 -8.48 11.16
C GLU A 319 -0.47 -7.57 10.98
N ILE A 320 -1.44 -7.97 10.14
CA ILE A 320 -2.70 -7.24 9.98
C ILE A 320 -3.41 -7.06 11.33
N GLU A 321 -3.49 -8.12 12.15
CA GLU A 321 -4.15 -8.03 13.46
C GLU A 321 -3.42 -7.07 14.40
N ILE A 322 -2.10 -7.11 14.43
CA ILE A 322 -1.27 -6.18 15.21
C ILE A 322 -1.53 -4.73 14.78
N PHE A 323 -1.52 -4.46 13.47
CA PHE A 323 -1.75 -3.11 12.95
C PHE A 323 -3.19 -2.64 13.16
N LYS A 324 -4.19 -3.51 13.00
CA LYS A 324 -5.59 -3.18 13.31
C LYS A 324 -5.76 -2.72 14.76
N LYS A 325 -5.16 -3.43 15.72
CA LYS A 325 -5.17 -3.04 17.14
C LYS A 325 -4.48 -1.69 17.37
N LYS A 326 -3.37 -1.42 16.67
CA LYS A 326 -2.68 -0.12 16.74
C LYS A 326 -3.54 1.03 16.21
N VAL A 327 -4.14 0.86 15.02
CA VAL A 327 -5.05 1.86 14.41
C VAL A 327 -6.22 2.13 15.34
N GLU A 328 -6.86 1.08 15.85
CA GLU A 328 -7.97 1.21 16.79
C GLU A 328 -7.58 1.98 18.06
N ASN A 329 -6.41 1.67 18.63
CA ASN A 329 -5.92 2.36 19.82
C ASN A 329 -5.67 3.84 19.58
N ILE A 330 -5.08 4.21 18.44
CA ILE A 330 -4.85 5.61 18.05
C ILE A 330 -6.18 6.34 17.89
N SER A 331 -7.12 5.78 17.13
CA SER A 331 -8.42 6.43 16.90
C SER A 331 -9.21 6.63 18.19
N VAL A 332 -9.25 5.61 19.06
CA VAL A 332 -9.91 5.74 20.37
C VAL A 332 -9.25 6.83 21.21
N LYS A 333 -7.91 6.88 21.23
CA LYS A 333 -7.14 7.92 21.94
C LYS A 333 -7.46 9.31 21.39
N ASN A 334 -7.47 9.48 20.07
CA ASN A 334 -7.77 10.77 19.45
C ASN A 334 -9.20 11.22 19.75
N TYR A 335 -10.17 10.30 19.63
CA TYR A 335 -11.56 10.60 19.96
C TYR A 335 -11.72 11.03 21.43
N ILE A 336 -11.13 10.30 22.38
CA ILE A 336 -11.19 10.68 23.81
C ILE A 336 -10.59 12.06 24.04
N LYS A 337 -9.46 12.39 23.40
CA LYS A 337 -8.85 13.72 23.50
C LYS A 337 -9.75 14.82 22.94
N GLU A 338 -10.37 14.60 21.78
CA GLU A 338 -11.31 15.55 21.18
C GLU A 338 -12.52 15.79 22.09
N GLN A 339 -13.13 14.71 22.61
CA GLN A 339 -14.27 14.84 23.53
C GLN A 339 -13.88 15.53 24.84
N LEU A 340 -12.66 15.28 25.34
CA LEU A 340 -12.13 15.96 26.51
C LEU A 340 -11.90 17.44 26.25
N ASP A 341 -11.33 17.81 25.11
CA ASP A 341 -11.11 19.21 24.70
C ASP A 341 -12.44 19.97 24.64
N ASP A 342 -13.45 19.39 23.98
CA ASP A 342 -14.79 19.98 23.88
C ASP A 342 -15.45 20.19 25.26
N VAL A 343 -15.36 19.21 26.15
CA VAL A 343 -15.91 19.30 27.51
C VAL A 343 -15.12 20.32 28.33
N MET A 344 -13.79 20.29 28.29
CA MET A 344 -12.93 21.23 29.04
C MET A 344 -13.18 22.68 28.60
N MET A 345 -13.28 22.95 27.29
CA MET A 345 -13.60 24.28 26.76
C MET A 345 -14.98 24.77 27.20
N LYS A 346 -15.99 23.89 27.21
CA LYS A 346 -17.34 24.22 27.69
C LYS A 346 -17.33 24.67 29.15
N HIS A 347 -16.46 24.09 29.98
CA HIS A 347 -16.25 24.43 31.38
C HIS A 347 -15.27 25.61 31.59
N GLY A 348 -14.85 26.29 30.52
CA GLY A 348 -14.01 27.49 30.57
C GLY A 348 -12.50 27.22 30.60
N TYR A 349 -12.09 25.96 30.50
CA TYR A 349 -10.67 25.57 30.50
C TYR A 349 -10.10 25.61 29.08
N ASN A 350 -9.13 26.49 28.85
CA ASN A 350 -8.52 26.66 27.53
C ASN A 350 -7.24 25.84 27.42
N MET A 351 -7.08 25.08 26.33
CA MET A 351 -5.84 24.31 26.08
C MET A 351 -4.65 25.26 25.89
N VAL A 352 -3.54 24.97 26.58
CA VAL A 352 -2.24 25.63 26.43
C VAL A 352 -1.49 24.95 25.29
N ASP A 353 -0.93 25.75 24.38
CA ASP A 353 -0.17 25.20 23.26
C ASP A 353 1.10 24.47 23.74
N SER A 354 1.34 23.30 23.15
CA SER A 354 2.46 22.43 23.48
C SER A 354 3.83 23.12 23.28
N GLU A 355 3.94 24.07 22.35
CA GLU A 355 5.17 24.83 22.09
C GLU A 355 5.62 25.66 23.30
N TYR A 356 4.66 26.07 24.13
CA TYR A 356 4.87 26.90 25.31
C TYR A 356 5.16 26.10 26.58
N ILE A 357 5.10 24.76 26.54
CA ILE A 357 5.43 23.88 27.66
C ILE A 357 6.89 23.43 27.53
N GLU A 358 7.73 23.69 28.54
CA GLU A 358 9.18 23.39 28.42
C GLU A 358 9.51 21.90 28.50
N ARG A 359 8.79 21.13 29.32
CA ARG A 359 9.23 19.78 29.73
C ARG A 359 8.51 18.61 29.05
N VAL A 360 7.50 18.81 28.20
CA VAL A 360 6.76 17.65 27.65
C VAL A 360 6.28 17.88 26.23
N LYS A 361 7.07 17.39 25.28
CA LYS A 361 6.71 17.27 23.86
C LYS A 361 6.22 15.86 23.55
N THR A 362 5.27 15.34 24.32
CA THR A 362 4.64 14.06 23.98
C THR A 362 3.19 14.32 23.63
N ASP A 363 2.74 13.77 22.50
CA ASP A 363 1.36 13.92 21.98
C ASP A 363 0.30 13.46 22.99
N ASN A 364 0.72 12.80 24.07
CA ASN A 364 -0.11 12.17 25.08
C ASN A 364 -0.42 13.04 26.28
N ARG A 365 0.14 14.24 26.34
CA ARG A 365 -0.06 15.17 27.44
C ARG A 365 -0.73 16.43 26.93
N LEU A 366 -1.82 16.83 27.58
CA LEU A 366 -2.54 18.06 27.32
C LEU A 366 -2.53 18.89 28.60
N LEU A 367 -2.41 20.20 28.46
CA LEU A 367 -2.46 21.12 29.60
C LEU A 367 -3.60 22.12 29.36
N TYR A 368 -4.56 22.18 30.27
CA TYR A 368 -5.65 23.13 30.21
C TYR A 368 -5.47 24.21 31.27
N LYS A 369 -5.59 25.48 30.90
CA LYS A 369 -5.44 26.62 31.79
C LYS A 369 -6.71 26.81 32.62
N VAL A 370 -6.55 26.88 33.94
CA VAL A 370 -7.61 27.29 34.88
C VAL A 370 -7.51 28.79 35.12
N ASN A 371 -6.32 29.27 35.47
CA ASN A 371 -5.98 30.69 35.65
C ASN A 371 -4.51 30.90 35.25
N ASP A 372 -3.96 32.10 35.47
CA ASP A 372 -2.56 32.43 35.09
C ASP A 372 -1.50 31.61 35.83
N SER A 373 -1.84 31.05 36.99
CA SER A 373 -0.94 30.32 37.88
C SER A 373 -1.29 28.83 38.03
N THR A 374 -2.34 28.33 37.39
CA THR A 374 -2.88 26.99 37.62
C THR A 374 -3.43 26.37 36.33
N GLY A 375 -3.21 25.07 36.16
CA GLY A 375 -3.78 24.29 35.07
C GLY A 375 -4.16 22.87 35.48
N ILE A 376 -4.83 22.19 34.56
CA ILE A 376 -5.17 20.78 34.59
C ILE A 376 -4.23 20.07 33.62
N ASP A 377 -3.31 19.30 34.18
CA ASP A 377 -2.45 18.40 33.45
C ASP A 377 -3.19 17.09 33.18
N VAL A 378 -3.32 16.75 31.90
CA VAL A 378 -3.98 15.54 31.43
C VAL A 378 -2.96 14.68 30.73
N PHE A 379 -2.77 13.45 31.22
CA PHE A 379 -1.88 12.47 30.63
C PHE A 379 -2.64 11.21 30.25
N MET A 380 -2.43 10.70 29.03
CA MET A 380 -3.04 9.44 28.58
C MET A 380 -1.98 8.44 28.13
N SER A 381 -1.89 7.30 28.82
CA SER A 381 -0.86 6.29 28.58
C SER A 381 -0.88 5.74 27.15
N ASP A 382 0.28 5.29 26.68
CA ASP A 382 0.41 4.50 25.43
C ASP A 382 0.19 3.00 25.64
N THR A 383 -0.04 2.59 26.88
CA THR A 383 -0.32 1.19 27.22
C THR A 383 -1.70 0.78 26.72
N GLN A 384 -1.90 -0.53 26.49
CA GLN A 384 -3.19 -1.08 26.07
C GLN A 384 -4.33 -0.78 27.06
N GLU A 385 -3.99 -0.50 28.32
CA GLU A 385 -4.94 -0.18 29.38
C GLU A 385 -5.49 1.26 29.31
N LYS A 386 -4.95 2.14 28.45
CA LYS A 386 -5.45 3.52 28.22
C LYS A 386 -5.78 4.25 29.53
N MET A 387 -4.78 4.37 30.40
CA MET A 387 -4.90 5.06 31.68
C MET A 387 -4.90 6.57 31.43
N LEU A 388 -6.00 7.24 31.78
CA LEU A 388 -6.15 8.69 31.79
C LEU A 388 -5.89 9.22 33.20
N THR A 389 -4.95 10.16 33.30
CA THR A 389 -4.60 10.85 34.54
C THR A 389 -4.93 12.33 34.40
N LEU A 390 -5.75 12.87 35.30
CA LEU A 390 -6.00 14.31 35.42
C LEU A 390 -5.46 14.83 36.75
N LYS A 391 -4.72 15.92 36.70
CA LYS A 391 -4.05 16.48 37.88
C LYS A 391 -4.01 18.00 37.82
N ILE A 392 -4.37 18.66 38.93
CA ILE A 392 -4.15 20.09 39.10
C ILE A 392 -2.67 20.38 39.34
N VAL A 393 -2.13 21.34 38.60
CA VAL A 393 -0.72 21.73 38.62
C VAL A 393 -0.57 23.25 38.65
N GLY A 394 0.47 23.73 39.30
CA GLY A 394 0.91 25.11 39.16
C GLY A 394 1.47 25.36 37.76
N ILE A 395 1.27 26.56 37.23
CA ILE A 395 1.88 27.02 35.98
C ILE A 395 2.71 28.25 36.29
N GLY A 396 3.97 28.29 35.85
CA GLY A 396 4.84 29.43 36.06
C GLY A 396 6.15 29.35 35.27
N PHE A 397 7.01 30.34 35.43
CA PHE A 397 8.34 30.40 34.80
C PHE A 397 9.43 29.67 35.58
N ASP A 398 9.10 29.27 36.79
CA ASP A 398 9.97 28.63 37.76
C ASP A 398 9.38 27.28 38.18
N GLU A 399 10.24 26.45 38.74
CA GLU A 399 9.87 25.14 39.27
C GLU A 399 9.64 25.17 40.78
N GLU A 400 10.01 26.27 41.43
CA GLU A 400 9.84 26.46 42.87
C GLU A 400 8.38 26.75 43.19
N MET A 401 7.91 26.20 44.32
CA MET A 401 6.55 26.36 44.78
C MET A 401 6.59 27.00 46.16
N SER A 402 6.09 28.22 46.26
CA SER A 402 5.89 28.89 47.53
C SER A 402 4.74 28.25 48.31
N GLU A 403 4.75 28.44 49.64
CA GLU A 403 3.67 27.95 50.51
C GLU A 403 2.31 28.55 50.11
N LYS A 404 2.28 29.84 49.73
CA LYS A 404 1.07 30.52 49.24
C LYS A 404 0.55 29.92 47.92
N GLU A 405 1.43 29.56 46.99
CA GLU A 405 1.02 28.86 45.75
C GLU A 405 0.53 27.44 46.07
N SER A 406 1.16 26.76 47.03
CA SER A 406 0.77 25.43 47.48
C SER A 406 -0.62 25.42 48.11
N ASP A 407 -0.96 26.43 48.92
CA ASP A 407 -2.28 26.60 49.52
C ASP A 407 -3.35 26.85 48.46
N LYS A 408 -3.08 27.76 47.51
CA LYS A 408 -3.98 28.01 46.38
C LYS A 408 -4.20 26.78 45.51
N LEU A 409 -3.14 26.01 45.23
CA LEU A 409 -3.26 24.78 44.46
C LEU A 409 -4.08 23.70 45.18
N TYR A 410 -4.05 23.69 46.51
CA TYR A 410 -4.89 22.83 47.32
C TYR A 410 -6.38 23.24 47.24
N GLU A 411 -6.68 24.54 47.25
CA GLU A 411 -8.04 25.04 47.03
C GLU A 411 -8.55 24.71 45.61
N GLU A 412 -7.73 24.91 44.59
CA GLU A 412 -8.08 24.59 43.19
C GLU A 412 -8.26 23.10 42.97
N GLN A 413 -7.47 22.28 43.67
CA GLN A 413 -7.75 20.86 43.81
C GLN A 413 -9.19 20.66 44.31
N CYS A 414 -9.54 21.18 45.49
CA CYS A 414 -10.88 21.00 46.04
C CYS A 414 -11.99 21.38 45.05
N ASN A 415 -11.84 22.52 44.37
CA ASN A 415 -12.78 23.01 43.35
C ASN A 415 -12.93 22.03 42.17
N PHE A 416 -11.81 21.61 41.57
CA PHE A 416 -11.82 20.67 40.44
C PHE A 416 -12.56 19.38 40.77
N CYS A 417 -12.48 18.92 42.01
CA CYS A 417 -13.09 17.67 42.40
C CYS A 417 -14.57 17.73 42.73
N SER A 418 -15.07 18.92 43.07
CA SER A 418 -16.50 19.17 43.11
C SER A 418 -17.12 19.11 41.71
N MET A 419 -16.38 19.54 40.68
CA MET A 419 -16.85 19.58 39.29
C MET A 419 -16.56 18.30 38.48
N PHE A 420 -15.59 17.48 38.92
CA PHE A 420 -15.20 16.26 38.20
C PHE A 420 -16.36 15.28 37.91
N PRO A 421 -17.34 15.04 38.80
CA PRO A 421 -18.47 14.18 38.48
C PRO A 421 -19.29 14.66 37.27
N GLU A 422 -19.46 15.98 37.11
CA GLU A 422 -20.16 16.57 35.98
C GLU A 422 -19.37 16.39 34.67
N LEU A 423 -18.05 16.60 34.71
CA LEU A 423 -17.16 16.33 33.57
C LEU A 423 -17.25 14.86 33.11
N VAL A 424 -17.25 13.92 34.06
CA VAL A 424 -17.37 12.48 33.78
C VAL A 424 -18.74 12.14 33.19
N GLU A 425 -19.81 12.75 33.69
CA GLU A 425 -21.16 12.54 33.14
C GLU A 425 -21.26 13.02 31.70
N GLU A 426 -20.75 14.23 31.43
CA GLU A 426 -20.71 14.81 30.09
C GLU A 426 -19.93 13.95 29.09
N LEU A 427 -18.80 13.40 29.52
CA LEU A 427 -18.00 12.48 28.71
C LEU A 427 -18.72 11.14 28.51
N ARG A 428 -19.45 10.66 29.51
CA ARG A 428 -20.26 9.44 29.40
C ARG A 428 -21.38 9.57 28.38
N VAL A 429 -22.09 10.71 28.35
CA VAL A 429 -23.12 11.00 27.33
C VAL A 429 -22.52 11.01 25.92
N ARG A 430 -21.23 11.34 25.77
CA ARG A 430 -20.46 11.28 24.51
C ARG A 430 -19.86 9.90 24.24
N GLY A 431 -20.19 8.90 25.05
CA GLY A 431 -19.78 7.50 24.90
C GLY A 431 -18.40 7.16 25.46
N VAL A 432 -17.81 8.02 26.30
CA VAL A 432 -16.54 7.78 26.97
C VAL A 432 -16.79 7.18 28.36
N ILE A 433 -16.33 5.95 28.57
CA ILE A 433 -16.54 5.18 29.80
C ILE A 433 -15.27 5.21 30.64
N PHE A 434 -15.43 5.63 31.90
CA PHE A 434 -14.40 5.56 32.93
C PHE A 434 -14.56 4.27 33.75
N LYS A 435 -13.55 3.40 33.70
CA LYS A 435 -13.41 2.17 34.48
C LYS A 435 -12.33 2.35 35.55
N GLU A 436 -12.44 1.62 36.66
CA GLU A 436 -11.41 1.55 37.72
C GLU A 436 -10.96 2.94 38.22
N VAL A 437 -11.91 3.79 38.58
CA VAL A 437 -11.59 5.18 38.96
C VAL A 437 -10.91 5.22 40.33
N ARG A 438 -9.65 5.65 40.36
CA ARG A 438 -8.91 5.94 41.58
C ARG A 438 -9.00 7.43 41.88
N TYR A 439 -9.74 7.76 42.93
CA TYR A 439 -9.86 9.11 43.46
C TYR A 439 -8.92 9.27 44.65
N ASN A 440 -7.85 10.02 44.47
CA ASN A 440 -7.08 10.49 45.62
C ASN A 440 -7.78 11.70 46.27
N GLU A 441 -7.49 11.97 47.54
CA GLU A 441 -7.96 13.14 48.29
C GLU A 441 -7.08 14.39 48.09
N PRO A 442 -7.63 15.62 48.28
CA PRO A 442 -6.85 16.86 48.16
C PRO A 442 -5.68 16.77 49.12
N ASP A 443 -4.47 16.98 48.64
CA ASP A 443 -3.29 16.93 49.51
C ASP A 443 -2.14 17.74 48.88
N LYS A 444 -1.54 18.63 49.67
CA LYS A 444 -0.40 19.44 49.25
C LYS A 444 0.78 18.59 48.78
N LYS A 445 0.91 17.32 49.23
CA LYS A 445 1.95 16.39 48.75
C LYS A 445 1.84 16.07 47.25
N HIS A 446 0.67 16.29 46.66
CA HIS A 446 0.45 16.08 45.24
C HIS A 446 0.73 17.33 44.40
N ASN A 447 0.98 18.49 45.03
CA ASN A 447 1.23 19.72 44.31
C ASN A 447 2.50 19.61 43.46
N THR A 448 2.39 19.95 42.18
CA THR A 448 3.53 20.05 41.26
C THR A 448 3.37 21.26 40.37
N LYS A 449 4.47 21.84 39.92
CA LYS A 449 4.49 23.01 39.03
C LYS A 449 5.05 22.61 37.66
N ILE A 450 4.42 23.10 36.59
CA ILE A 450 4.87 22.93 35.21
C ILE A 450 5.45 24.26 34.74
N LYS A 451 6.69 24.21 34.25
CA LYS A 451 7.37 25.37 33.69
C LYS A 451 6.89 25.67 32.26
N VAL A 452 6.46 26.89 32.02
CA VAL A 452 6.01 27.40 30.72
C VAL A 452 6.86 28.58 30.25
N LYS A 453 6.96 28.78 28.93
CA LYS A 453 7.92 29.70 28.31
C LYS A 453 7.52 31.18 28.24
N ILE A 454 6.23 31.54 28.35
CA ILE A 454 5.76 32.91 28.05
C ILE A 454 4.69 33.37 29.06
N ASN A 455 4.69 34.68 29.35
CA ASN A 455 3.71 35.37 30.19
C ASN A 455 2.34 35.31 29.53
N SER A 456 1.34 34.91 30.30
CA SER A 456 0.00 34.51 29.85
C SER A 456 -0.89 35.66 29.35
N GLU A 457 -0.32 36.80 29.02
CA GLU A 457 -1.05 37.93 28.42
C GLU A 457 -1.00 37.83 26.90
N ASN A 458 -2.14 37.42 26.33
CA ASN A 458 -2.49 37.39 24.90
C ASN A 458 -2.09 36.12 24.12
N ARG A 459 -3.00 35.13 24.15
CA ARG A 459 -3.78 34.65 22.98
C ARG A 459 -4.45 33.31 23.30
N VAL A 460 -5.73 33.37 23.70
CA VAL A 460 -6.64 32.23 23.56
C VAL A 460 -6.84 32.02 22.06
N ASN A 461 -6.49 30.84 21.53
CA ASN A 461 -6.82 30.51 20.16
C ASN A 461 -8.34 30.39 20.02
N LYS A 462 -9.00 31.42 19.46
CA LYS A 462 -10.25 31.20 18.72
C LYS A 462 -9.90 30.32 17.51
N ARG A 463 -9.96 28.98 17.66
CA ARG A 463 -10.09 28.10 16.49
C ARG A 463 -11.24 28.68 15.68
N LYS A 464 -11.02 28.93 14.39
CA LYS A 464 -12.10 29.32 13.47
C LYS A 464 -13.13 28.20 13.51
N VAL A 465 -14.23 28.44 14.22
CA VAL A 465 -15.46 27.67 14.08
C VAL A 465 -15.79 27.71 12.60
N LYS A 466 -15.61 26.60 11.87
CA LYS A 466 -16.37 26.40 10.64
C LYS A 466 -17.81 26.29 11.10
N GLU A 467 -18.56 27.39 11.01
CA GLU A 467 -19.99 27.41 11.22
C GLU A 467 -20.63 26.41 10.25
N ASN A 468 -20.88 25.19 10.71
CA ASN A 468 -21.89 24.35 10.10
C ASN A 468 -23.24 24.91 10.54
N ILE A 469 -23.73 25.91 9.79
CA ILE A 469 -25.11 26.36 9.87
C ILE A 469 -26.00 25.24 9.33
N ASN A 470 -26.38 24.31 10.19
CA ASN A 470 -27.63 23.58 10.04
C ASN A 470 -28.46 23.84 11.29
N LYS A 471 -29.20 24.97 11.26
CA LYS A 471 -30.30 25.24 12.18
C LYS A 471 -31.40 24.19 11.95
N ILE A 472 -31.36 23.09 12.70
CA ILE A 472 -32.57 22.30 12.95
C ILE A 472 -33.28 22.97 14.12
N LYS A 473 -34.26 23.82 13.80
CA LYS A 473 -35.23 24.35 14.77
C LYS A 473 -36.03 23.18 15.32
N TYR A 474 -35.84 22.83 16.60
CA TYR A 474 -36.84 22.06 17.32
C TYR A 474 -38.08 22.95 17.51
N LYS A 475 -39.20 22.51 16.95
CA LYS A 475 -40.53 23.04 17.28
C LYS A 475 -40.87 22.55 18.69
N GLU A 476 -41.12 23.49 19.58
CA GLU A 476 -41.90 23.24 20.79
C GLU A 476 -43.23 22.62 20.40
N ILE A 477 -43.57 21.49 21.03
CA ILE A 477 -44.94 20.98 21.06
C ILE A 477 -45.42 21.28 22.48
N GLU A 478 -46.28 22.29 22.59
CA GLU A 478 -47.11 22.51 23.77
C GLU A 478 -48.02 21.30 23.99
N ARG A 479 -48.07 20.80 25.22
CA ARG A 479 -49.31 20.37 25.89
C ARG A 479 -49.22 20.65 27.37
#